data_AF-A0A2A3MZ49-F1
#
_entry.id   AF-A0A2A3MZ49-F1
#
_cell.length_a   1.000
_cell.length_b   1.000
_cell.length_c   1.000
_cell.angle_alpha   90.00
_cell.angle_beta   90.00
_cell.angle_gamma   90.00
#
_symmetry.space_group_name_H-M   'P 1'
#
loop_
_entity.id
_entity.type
_entity.pdbx_description
1 polymer ?
#
loop_
_entity_poly.entity_id
_entity_poly.type
_entity_poly.pdbx_seq_one_letter_code
_entity_poly.pdbx_strand_id
1 'polypeptide(L)'
;MKDEQSALNEPKEETAAQAFARLDGRIAMMARAVEHLAAERASIDIPDYSATLGQMNTRLAAVAQGLAAIAQMPAMQLTPEKMAARMDAAAVSARATDKDTLREAREGHQEAARIIHSLARTISSAHEQRRHLIWAASAGLAAGCLLWSILPGAVLRALPTSWHMPEGMAAHIMGEASLWDAGERMMHAGDADAWEAITAAPETRRAAGSCRP
;
A
#
# COMPACT_ATOMS: atom_id res chain seq x y z
N MET A 1 -62.49 90.36 14.83
CA MET A 1 -61.69 89.31 15.49
C MET A 1 -62.66 88.62 16.43
N LYS A 2 -63.15 87.41 16.10
CA LYS A 2 -62.54 86.13 16.51
C LYS A 2 -62.44 86.07 18.05
N ASP A 3 -63.06 85.15 18.78
CA ASP A 3 -63.39 83.74 18.53
C ASP A 3 -64.49 83.29 19.52
N GLU A 4 -64.88 82.02 19.38
CA GLU A 4 -65.24 81.04 20.43
C GLU A 4 -66.59 80.33 20.25
N GLN A 5 -66.44 79.05 19.89
CA GLN A 5 -67.44 77.99 19.86
C GLN A 5 -67.96 77.66 21.26
N SER A 6 -69.08 76.93 21.27
CA SER A 6 -69.59 76.06 22.34
C SER A 6 -70.62 76.67 23.28
N ALA A 7 -71.89 76.37 23.02
CA ALA A 7 -72.76 75.70 23.98
C ALA A 7 -74.16 75.40 23.39
N LEU A 8 -74.50 74.10 23.34
CA LEU A 8 -75.80 73.57 23.78
C LEU A 8 -77.04 74.05 22.96
N ASN A 9 -77.45 73.41 21.88
CA ASN A 9 -78.21 72.15 21.86
C ASN A 9 -78.74 71.69 23.24
N GLU A 10 -79.86 72.27 23.67
CA GLU A 10 -80.78 71.80 24.71
C GLU A 10 -82.23 72.13 24.24
N PRO A 11 -83.24 71.36 24.65
CA PRO A 11 -84.21 70.76 23.73
C PRO A 11 -85.48 71.61 23.54
N LYS A 12 -85.98 71.72 22.31
CA LYS A 12 -87.41 72.01 22.10
C LYS A 12 -88.18 70.79 22.58
N GLU A 13 -88.94 70.92 23.67
CA GLU A 13 -89.85 69.88 24.14
C GLU A 13 -90.81 69.49 23.00
N GLU A 14 -90.54 68.36 22.34
CA GLU A 14 -91.47 67.77 21.40
C GLU A 14 -92.75 67.43 22.17
N THR A 15 -93.88 68.04 21.79
CA THR A 15 -95.18 67.69 22.34
C THR A 15 -95.41 66.19 22.13
N ALA A 16 -95.97 65.47 23.12
CA ALA A 16 -96.15 64.02 23.07
C ALA A 16 -96.78 63.52 21.75
N ALA A 17 -97.71 64.28 21.17
CA ALA A 17 -98.32 63.98 19.87
C ALA A 17 -97.32 63.93 18.71
N GLN A 18 -96.31 64.80 18.68
CA GLN A 18 -95.27 64.80 17.64
C GLN A 18 -94.29 63.63 17.83
N ALA A 19 -94.00 63.26 19.08
CA ALA A 19 -93.19 62.08 19.38
C ALA A 19 -93.89 60.78 18.96
N PHE A 20 -95.21 60.67 19.19
CA PHE A 20 -96.01 59.53 18.73
C PHE A 20 -96.13 59.46 17.21
N ALA A 21 -96.33 60.59 16.52
CA ALA A 21 -96.36 60.61 15.05
C ALA A 21 -95.02 60.17 14.42
N ARG A 22 -93.89 60.58 15.02
CA ARG A 22 -92.56 60.12 14.59
C ARG A 22 -92.34 58.63 14.87
N LEU A 23 -92.79 58.15 16.03
CA LEU A 23 -92.71 56.74 16.39
C LEU A 23 -93.57 55.88 15.46
N ASP A 24 -94.79 56.32 15.15
CA ASP A 24 -95.72 55.63 14.25
C ASP A 24 -95.15 55.53 12.83
N GLY A 25 -94.57 56.62 12.32
CA GLY A 25 -93.82 56.59 11.05
C GLY A 25 -92.64 55.62 11.06
N ARG A 26 -91.93 55.50 12.19
CA ARG A 26 -90.78 54.59 12.33
C ARG A 26 -91.22 53.13 12.46
N ILE A 27 -92.32 52.86 13.16
CA ILE A 27 -92.93 51.53 13.27
C ILE A 27 -93.47 51.11 11.90
N ALA A 28 -94.11 51.99 11.14
CA ALA A 28 -94.56 51.71 9.78
C ALA A 28 -93.40 51.35 8.84
N MET A 29 -92.24 52.01 8.98
CA MET A 29 -91.04 51.64 8.21
C MET A 29 -90.44 50.30 8.65
N MET A 30 -90.38 50.02 9.95
CA MET A 30 -89.93 48.70 10.44
C MET A 30 -90.88 47.58 10.04
N ALA A 31 -92.19 47.82 10.08
CA ALA A 31 -93.20 46.87 9.64
C ALA A 31 -93.00 46.53 8.16
N ARG A 32 -92.85 47.54 7.29
CA ARG A 32 -92.52 47.29 5.87
C ARG A 32 -91.18 46.59 5.67
N ALA A 33 -90.15 46.93 6.45
CA ALA A 33 -88.85 46.28 6.33
C ALA A 33 -88.90 44.81 6.76
N VAL A 34 -89.68 44.48 7.81
CA VAL A 34 -89.91 43.11 8.26
C VAL A 34 -90.78 42.35 7.27
N GLU A 35 -91.83 42.96 6.73
CA GLU A 35 -92.63 42.37 5.66
C GLU A 35 -91.79 42.09 4.42
N HIS A 36 -90.89 43.01 4.04
CA HIS A 36 -90.00 42.82 2.91
C HIS A 36 -88.96 41.72 3.15
N LEU A 37 -88.38 41.65 4.36
CA LEU A 37 -87.45 40.59 4.76
C LEU A 37 -88.16 39.23 4.89
N ALA A 38 -89.41 39.21 5.35
CA ALA A 38 -90.22 38.00 5.44
C ALA A 38 -90.61 37.49 4.05
N ALA A 39 -90.98 38.38 3.13
CA ALA A 39 -91.22 38.05 1.73
C ALA A 39 -89.96 37.52 1.03
N GLU A 40 -88.80 38.12 1.31
CA GLU A 40 -87.51 37.66 0.79
C GLU A 40 -87.12 36.30 1.37
N ARG A 41 -87.33 36.07 2.68
CA ARG A 41 -87.10 34.78 3.34
C ARG A 41 -88.05 33.68 2.87
N ALA A 42 -89.30 34.02 2.56
CA ALA A 42 -90.24 33.08 1.94
C ALA A 42 -89.85 32.72 0.49
N SER A 43 -89.04 33.56 -0.16
CA SER A 43 -88.47 33.29 -1.50
C SER A 43 -87.10 32.57 -1.47
N ILE A 44 -86.50 32.38 -0.28
CA ILE A 44 -85.26 31.62 -0.14
C ILE A 44 -85.60 30.13 -0.18
N ASP A 45 -85.51 29.56 -1.38
CA ASP A 45 -85.47 28.13 -1.60
C ASP A 45 -84.17 27.59 -0.98
N ILE A 46 -84.27 26.78 0.08
CA ILE A 46 -83.12 26.15 0.71
C ILE A 46 -82.69 25.01 -0.23
N PRO A 47 -81.51 25.10 -0.88
CA PRO A 47 -81.10 24.07 -1.81
C PRO A 47 -80.92 22.74 -1.07
N ASP A 48 -81.48 21.66 -1.61
CA ASP A 48 -81.29 20.33 -1.04
C ASP A 48 -79.85 19.83 -1.28
N TYR A 49 -79.00 20.01 -0.26
CA TYR A 49 -77.62 19.56 -0.26
C TYR A 49 -77.46 18.06 0.04
N SER A 50 -78.55 17.31 0.28
CA SER A 50 -78.48 15.88 0.59
C SER A 50 -77.78 15.10 -0.53
N ALA A 51 -78.04 15.47 -1.79
CA ALA A 51 -77.38 14.88 -2.96
C ALA A 51 -75.87 15.20 -2.99
N THR A 52 -75.47 16.45 -2.68
CA THR A 52 -74.06 16.85 -2.65
C THR A 52 -73.31 16.20 -1.49
N LEU A 53 -73.90 16.15 -0.29
CA LEU A 53 -73.34 15.48 0.88
C LEU A 53 -73.24 13.96 0.65
N GLY A 54 -74.23 13.36 -0.01
CA GLY A 54 -74.18 11.97 -0.44
C GLY A 54 -72.99 11.70 -1.38
N GLN A 55 -72.76 12.58 -2.36
CA GLN A 55 -71.59 12.47 -3.24
C GLN A 55 -70.26 12.63 -2.49
N MET A 56 -70.17 13.56 -1.54
CA MET A 56 -68.97 13.74 -0.72
C MET A 56 -68.68 12.51 0.13
N ASN A 57 -69.71 11.93 0.75
CA ASN A 57 -69.58 10.71 1.54
C ASN A 57 -69.10 9.53 0.67
N THR A 58 -69.64 9.38 -0.54
CA THR A 58 -69.18 8.35 -1.49
C THR A 58 -67.71 8.54 -1.88
N ARG A 59 -67.27 9.80 -2.10
CA ARG A 59 -65.86 10.10 -2.39
C ARG A 59 -64.95 9.78 -1.21
N LEU A 60 -65.36 10.14 0.01
CA LEU A 60 -64.63 9.81 1.24
C LEU A 60 -64.52 8.30 1.46
N ALA A 61 -65.61 7.55 1.20
CA ALA A 61 -65.60 6.10 1.28
C ALA A 61 -64.65 5.46 0.25
N ALA A 62 -64.62 5.99 -0.98
CA ALA A 62 -63.70 5.52 -2.01
C ALA A 62 -62.23 5.80 -1.64
N VAL A 63 -61.93 6.96 -1.06
CA VAL A 63 -60.58 7.30 -0.56
C VAL A 63 -60.19 6.38 0.60
N ALA A 64 -61.11 6.12 1.54
CA ALA A 64 -60.86 5.22 2.66
C ALA A 64 -60.59 3.78 2.20
N GLN A 65 -61.33 3.29 1.20
CA GLN A 65 -61.06 1.99 0.57
C GLN A 65 -59.71 1.96 -0.14
N GLY A 66 -59.36 3.01 -0.87
CA GLY A 66 -58.04 3.13 -1.51
C GLY A 66 -56.89 3.09 -0.50
N LEU A 67 -57.03 3.81 0.62
CA LEU A 67 -56.03 3.82 1.68
C LEU A 67 -55.92 2.47 2.39
N ALA A 68 -57.05 1.81 2.64
CA ALA A 68 -57.07 0.45 3.21
C ALA A 68 -56.42 -0.58 2.27
N ALA A 69 -56.61 -0.44 0.96
CA ALA A 69 -55.97 -1.28 -0.04
C ALA A 69 -54.45 -1.05 -0.08
N ILE A 70 -54.00 0.21 -0.06
CA ILE A 70 -52.57 0.57 0.02
C ILE A 70 -51.93 0.05 1.31
N ALA A 71 -52.63 0.15 2.45
CA ALA A 71 -52.14 -0.36 3.73
C ALA A 71 -52.01 -1.89 3.74
N GLN A 72 -52.83 -2.59 2.96
CA GLN A 72 -52.74 -4.04 2.76
C GLN A 72 -51.69 -4.45 1.72
N MET A 73 -51.12 -3.51 0.95
CA MET A 73 -50.10 -3.85 -0.03
C MET A 73 -48.80 -4.30 0.68
N PRO A 74 -48.16 -5.38 0.19
CA PRO A 74 -46.94 -5.94 0.79
C PRO A 74 -45.75 -4.98 0.82
N ALA A 75 -45.79 -3.88 0.05
CA ALA A 75 -44.80 -2.82 0.10
C ALA A 75 -44.69 -2.14 1.49
N MET A 76 -45.79 -2.06 2.26
CA MET A 76 -45.78 -1.56 3.65
C MET A 76 -45.13 -2.54 4.65
N GLN A 77 -45.05 -3.83 4.34
CA GLN A 77 -44.35 -4.81 5.18
C GLN A 77 -42.84 -4.81 4.94
N LEU A 78 -42.43 -4.27 3.80
CA LEU A 78 -41.06 -3.99 3.38
C LEU A 78 -40.67 -2.59 3.85
N THR A 79 -40.78 -2.34 5.16
CA THR A 79 -40.28 -1.08 5.73
C THR A 79 -38.75 -1.04 5.61
N PRO A 80 -38.15 0.14 5.38
CA PRO A 80 -36.70 0.29 5.29
C PRO A 80 -35.98 -0.24 6.54
N GLU A 81 -36.60 -0.15 7.72
CA GLU A 81 -36.04 -0.70 8.97
C GLU A 81 -35.98 -2.23 8.94
N LYS A 82 -37.01 -2.90 8.40
CA LYS A 82 -37.00 -4.36 8.23
C LYS A 82 -35.98 -4.80 7.18
N MET A 83 -35.78 -4.03 6.12
CA MET A 83 -34.71 -4.31 5.15
C MET A 83 -33.33 -4.14 5.77
N ALA A 84 -33.08 -3.03 6.48
CA ALA A 84 -31.83 -2.79 7.18
C ALA A 84 -31.51 -3.91 8.17
N ALA A 85 -32.49 -4.32 8.98
CA ALA A 85 -32.32 -5.43 9.92
C ALA A 85 -31.98 -6.76 9.21
N ARG A 86 -32.59 -7.03 8.04
CA ARG A 86 -32.25 -8.21 7.23
C ARG A 86 -30.85 -8.09 6.62
N MET A 87 -30.44 -6.90 6.18
CA MET A 87 -29.11 -6.65 5.65
C MET A 87 -28.04 -6.81 6.73
N ASP A 88 -28.28 -6.29 7.94
CA ASP A 88 -27.36 -6.46 9.07
C ASP A 88 -27.24 -7.92 9.49
N ALA A 89 -28.37 -8.64 9.59
CA ALA A 89 -28.35 -10.08 9.89
C ALA A 89 -27.61 -10.87 8.81
N ALA A 90 -27.85 -10.57 7.53
CA ALA A 90 -27.13 -11.18 6.41
C ALA A 90 -25.64 -10.83 6.44
N ALA A 91 -25.26 -9.59 6.75
CA ALA A 91 -23.88 -9.14 6.84
C ALA A 91 -23.14 -9.81 8.01
N VAL A 92 -23.78 -9.98 9.17
CA VAL A 92 -23.22 -10.72 10.29
C VAL A 92 -23.01 -12.19 9.92
N SER A 93 -23.99 -12.81 9.25
CA SER A 93 -23.88 -14.19 8.78
C SER A 93 -22.76 -14.36 7.75
N ALA A 94 -22.62 -13.44 6.80
CA ALA A 94 -21.56 -13.47 5.79
C ALA A 94 -20.17 -13.30 6.45
N ARG A 95 -20.04 -12.36 7.39
CA ARG A 95 -18.80 -12.14 8.14
C ARG A 95 -18.41 -13.32 9.02
N ALA A 96 -19.36 -14.16 9.45
CA ALA A 96 -19.04 -15.36 10.21
C ALA A 96 -18.24 -16.36 9.35
N THR A 97 -18.69 -16.60 8.12
CA THR A 97 -17.99 -17.46 7.16
C THR A 97 -16.61 -16.89 6.78
N ASP A 98 -16.52 -15.57 6.56
CA ASP A 98 -15.26 -14.91 6.24
C ASP A 98 -14.24 -14.95 7.39
N LYS A 99 -14.69 -15.01 8.65
CA LYS A 99 -13.80 -15.13 9.80
C LYS A 99 -13.08 -16.46 9.83
N ASP A 100 -13.75 -17.54 9.44
CA ASP A 100 -13.14 -18.88 9.42
C ASP A 100 -12.09 -18.99 8.31
N THR A 101 -12.39 -18.50 7.11
CA THR A 101 -11.43 -18.48 5.99
C THR A 101 -10.24 -17.56 6.29
N LEU A 102 -10.48 -16.40 6.90
CA LEU A 102 -9.41 -15.49 7.32
C LEU A 102 -8.55 -16.09 8.44
N ARG A 103 -9.15 -16.86 9.35
CA ARG A 103 -8.41 -17.55 10.42
C ARG A 103 -7.53 -18.64 9.84
N GLU A 104 -8.05 -19.46 8.93
CA GLU A 104 -7.28 -20.49 8.22
C GLU A 104 -6.12 -19.86 7.43
N ALA A 105 -6.38 -18.78 6.70
CA ALA A 105 -5.34 -18.04 5.99
C ALA A 105 -4.27 -17.47 6.93
N ARG A 106 -4.67 -16.91 8.09
CA ARG A 106 -3.72 -16.40 9.10
C ARG A 106 -2.88 -17.52 9.71
N GLU A 107 -3.48 -18.66 10.03
CA GLU A 107 -2.78 -19.82 10.55
C GLU A 107 -1.75 -20.34 9.52
N GLY A 108 -2.14 -20.45 8.25
CA GLY A 108 -1.25 -20.80 7.15
C GLY A 108 -0.07 -19.82 6.98
N HIS A 109 -0.34 -18.51 7.05
CA HIS A 109 0.72 -17.49 7.00
C HIS A 109 1.67 -17.56 8.22
N GLN A 110 1.14 -17.79 9.42
CA GLN A 110 1.97 -17.93 10.62
C GLN A 110 2.82 -19.19 10.59
N GLU A 111 2.30 -20.30 10.07
CA GLU A 111 3.06 -21.53 9.87
C GLU A 111 4.18 -21.30 8.85
N ALA A 112 3.87 -20.71 7.69
CA ALA A 112 4.86 -20.37 6.68
C ALA A 112 5.94 -19.42 7.24
N ALA A 113 5.55 -18.41 8.00
CA ALA A 113 6.48 -17.48 8.65
C ALA A 113 7.39 -18.19 9.67
N ARG A 114 6.85 -19.17 10.42
CA ARG A 114 7.63 -20.00 11.37
C ARG A 114 8.64 -20.89 10.65
N ILE A 115 8.23 -21.53 9.55
CA ILE A 115 9.12 -22.36 8.71
C ILE A 115 10.25 -21.48 8.13
N ILE A 116 9.91 -20.32 7.56
CA ILE A 116 10.92 -19.41 7.01
C ILE A 116 11.90 -18.95 8.11
N HIS A 117 11.40 -18.59 9.30
CA HIS A 117 12.28 -18.20 10.41
C HIS A 117 13.15 -19.34 10.93
N SER A 118 12.64 -20.58 10.96
CA SER A 118 13.43 -21.74 11.41
C SER A 118 14.54 -22.08 10.41
N LEU A 119 14.25 -22.03 9.11
CA LEU A 119 15.25 -22.18 8.06
C LEU A 119 16.26 -21.03 8.07
N ALA A 120 15.79 -19.78 8.18
CA ALA A 120 16.65 -18.60 8.23
C ALA A 120 17.62 -18.65 9.42
N ARG A 121 17.18 -19.12 10.59
CA ARG A 121 18.04 -19.31 11.78
C ARG A 121 19.08 -20.42 11.59
N THR A 122 18.70 -21.49 10.89
CA THR A 122 19.61 -22.61 10.57
C THR A 122 20.64 -22.19 9.52
N ILE A 123 20.23 -21.39 8.53
CA ILE A 123 21.11 -20.88 7.47
C ILE A 123 22.06 -19.80 8.02
N SER A 124 21.57 -18.90 8.87
CA SER A 124 22.40 -17.83 9.45
C SER A 124 23.51 -18.37 10.35
N SER A 125 23.21 -19.40 11.16
CA SER A 125 24.22 -20.08 11.98
C SER A 125 25.26 -20.85 11.15
N ALA A 126 24.89 -21.37 9.97
CA ALA A 126 25.81 -22.05 9.06
C ALA A 126 26.80 -21.09 8.36
N HIS A 127 26.41 -19.82 8.16
CA HIS A 127 27.24 -18.86 7.42
C HIS A 127 28.46 -18.40 8.23
N GLU A 128 28.29 -18.19 9.54
CA GLU A 128 29.38 -17.80 10.42
C GLU A 128 30.44 -18.91 10.57
N GLN A 129 29.97 -20.17 10.68
CA GLN A 129 30.85 -21.34 10.80
C GLN A 129 31.65 -21.60 9.51
N ARG A 130 31.04 -21.37 8.34
CA ARG A 130 31.74 -21.48 7.04
C ARG A 130 32.84 -20.44 6.88
N ARG A 131 32.68 -19.22 7.40
CA ARG A 131 33.69 -18.17 7.29
C ARG A 131 35.01 -18.57 7.97
N HIS A 132 34.93 -19.15 9.17
CA HIS A 132 36.11 -19.67 9.87
C HIS A 132 36.76 -20.85 9.15
N LEU A 133 35.96 -21.76 8.59
CA LEU A 133 36.48 -22.89 7.80
C LEU A 133 37.16 -22.43 6.50
N ILE A 134 36.59 -21.44 5.80
CA ILE A 134 37.19 -20.88 4.58
C ILE A 134 38.50 -20.17 4.92
N TRP A 135 38.55 -19.41 6.02
CA TRP A 135 39.80 -18.77 6.46
C TRP A 135 40.85 -19.78 6.92
N ALA A 136 40.47 -20.85 7.62
CA ALA A 136 41.39 -21.91 8.00
C ALA A 136 41.91 -22.67 6.77
N ALA A 137 41.04 -22.96 5.81
CA ALA A 137 41.40 -23.61 4.55
C ALA A 137 42.33 -22.73 3.70
N SER A 138 42.02 -21.43 3.58
CA SER A 138 42.87 -20.48 2.84
C SER A 138 44.22 -20.28 3.53
N ALA A 139 44.25 -20.19 4.87
CA ALA A 139 45.49 -20.09 5.65
C ALA A 139 46.34 -21.36 5.50
N GLY A 140 45.74 -22.55 5.56
CA GLY A 140 46.44 -23.82 5.35
C GLY A 140 46.99 -23.95 3.93
N LEU A 141 46.21 -23.57 2.92
CA LEU A 141 46.66 -23.56 1.53
C LEU A 141 47.80 -22.57 1.30
N ALA A 142 47.68 -21.34 1.83
CA ALA A 142 48.74 -20.34 1.76
C ALA A 142 50.02 -20.80 2.46
N ALA A 143 49.91 -21.39 3.65
CA ALA A 143 51.04 -21.95 4.38
C ALA A 143 51.70 -23.11 3.61
N GLY A 144 50.90 -24.00 3.01
CA GLY A 144 51.40 -25.09 2.17
C GLY A 144 52.13 -24.59 0.93
N CYS A 145 51.56 -23.62 0.21
CA CYS A 145 52.22 -22.99 -0.94
C CYS A 145 53.52 -22.30 -0.55
N LEU A 146 53.54 -21.56 0.57
CA LEU A 146 54.72 -20.88 1.07
C LEU A 146 55.82 -21.87 1.49
N LEU A 147 55.43 -22.95 2.19
CA LEU A 147 56.31 -24.05 2.55
C LEU A 147 56.91 -24.72 1.30
N TRP A 148 56.08 -25.00 0.29
CA TRP A 148 56.52 -25.62 -0.98
C TRP A 148 57.41 -24.71 -1.82
N SER A 149 57.29 -23.39 -1.68
CA SER A 149 58.17 -22.43 -2.34
C SER A 149 59.53 -22.29 -1.63
N ILE A 150 59.56 -22.44 -0.30
CA ILE A 150 60.80 -22.32 0.49
C ILE A 150 61.60 -23.61 0.48
N LEU A 151 60.94 -24.77 0.47
CA LEU A 151 61.62 -26.07 0.54
C LEU A 151 62.68 -26.26 -0.55
N PRO A 152 62.44 -25.97 -1.84
CA PRO A 152 63.45 -26.14 -2.88
C PRO A 152 64.71 -25.32 -2.57
N GLY A 153 64.57 -24.03 -2.26
CA GLY A 153 65.71 -23.16 -1.96
C GLY A 153 66.46 -23.54 -0.68
N ALA A 154 65.73 -23.97 0.37
CA ALA A 154 66.32 -24.38 1.64
C ALA A 154 66.99 -25.75 1.55
N VAL A 155 66.36 -26.71 0.86
CA VAL A 155 66.92 -28.04 0.58
C VAL A 155 68.18 -27.87 -0.27
N LEU A 156 68.14 -27.10 -1.36
CA LEU A 156 69.34 -26.82 -2.17
C LEU A 156 70.51 -26.24 -1.37
N ARG A 157 70.24 -25.48 -0.30
CA ARG A 157 71.27 -24.86 0.56
C ARG A 157 71.76 -25.75 1.70
N ALA A 158 71.00 -26.80 2.04
CA ALA A 158 71.31 -27.72 3.14
C ALA A 158 71.92 -29.06 2.67
N LEU A 159 71.99 -29.32 1.36
CA LEU A 159 72.65 -30.52 0.84
C LEU A 159 74.19 -30.41 1.00
N PRO A 160 74.89 -31.52 1.29
CA PRO A 160 76.35 -31.53 1.42
C PRO A 160 77.02 -31.13 0.10
N THR A 161 78.06 -30.30 0.19
CA THR A 161 78.90 -29.85 -0.94
C THR A 161 79.57 -30.99 -1.73
N SER A 162 79.52 -32.24 -1.24
CA SER A 162 80.06 -33.40 -1.95
C SER A 162 79.25 -33.80 -3.20
N TRP A 163 78.03 -33.31 -3.39
CA TRP A 163 77.14 -33.81 -4.46
C TRP A 163 77.13 -33.01 -5.78
N HIS A 164 77.77 -31.82 -5.86
CA HIS A 164 77.94 -31.02 -7.10
C HIS A 164 76.66 -30.80 -7.95
N MET A 165 75.48 -30.89 -7.33
CA MET A 165 74.17 -30.70 -7.98
C MET A 165 73.91 -29.27 -8.45
N PRO A 166 74.32 -28.17 -7.77
CA PRO A 166 74.08 -26.83 -8.29
C PRO A 166 74.83 -26.58 -9.60
N GLU A 167 76.02 -27.16 -9.77
CA GLU A 167 76.81 -27.12 -10.99
C GLU A 167 76.12 -27.91 -12.11
N GLY A 168 75.64 -29.12 -11.83
CA GLY A 168 74.87 -29.91 -12.82
C GLY A 168 73.56 -29.25 -13.23
N MET A 169 72.92 -28.52 -12.31
CA MET A 169 71.68 -27.78 -12.59
C MET A 169 71.95 -26.53 -13.42
N ALA A 170 73.10 -25.85 -13.23
CA ALA A 170 73.52 -24.75 -14.09
C ALA A 170 73.74 -25.24 -15.53
N ALA A 171 74.39 -26.39 -15.73
CA ALA A 171 74.52 -27.02 -17.04
C ALA A 171 73.14 -27.34 -17.67
N HIS A 172 72.21 -27.87 -16.87
CA HIS A 172 70.86 -28.18 -17.33
C HIS A 172 70.02 -26.95 -17.70
N ILE A 173 70.08 -25.87 -16.91
CA ILE A 173 69.41 -24.60 -17.21
C ILE A 173 70.01 -23.95 -18.46
N MET A 174 71.33 -24.09 -18.67
CA MET A 174 72.02 -23.66 -19.90
C MET A 174 71.73 -24.55 -21.11
N GLY A 175 71.06 -25.69 -20.90
CA GLY A 175 70.65 -26.64 -21.95
C GLY A 175 71.79 -27.53 -22.45
N GLU A 176 72.91 -27.60 -21.73
CA GLU A 176 74.11 -28.29 -22.18
C GLU A 176 74.21 -29.71 -21.59
N ALA A 177 74.75 -30.65 -22.36
CA ALA A 177 74.72 -32.07 -22.01
C ALA A 177 75.68 -32.45 -20.87
N SER A 178 76.70 -31.62 -20.61
CA SER A 178 77.67 -31.86 -19.54
C SER A 178 78.10 -30.56 -18.86
N LEU A 179 78.61 -30.68 -17.62
CA LEU A 179 79.17 -29.55 -16.88
C LEU A 179 80.38 -28.93 -17.60
N TRP A 180 81.12 -29.75 -18.33
CA TRP A 180 82.30 -29.32 -19.07
C TRP A 180 81.94 -28.42 -20.24
N ASP A 181 80.95 -28.81 -21.04
CA ASP A 181 80.45 -28.02 -22.17
C ASP A 181 79.83 -26.70 -21.70
N ALA A 182 79.10 -26.74 -20.57
CA ALA A 182 78.56 -25.56 -19.93
C ALA A 182 79.67 -24.60 -19.44
N GLY A 183 80.76 -25.14 -18.89
CA GLY A 183 81.93 -24.39 -18.47
C GLY A 183 82.66 -23.74 -19.64
N GLU A 184 82.87 -24.48 -20.74
CA GLU A 184 83.45 -23.98 -21.99
C GLU A 184 82.63 -22.81 -22.53
N ARG A 185 81.30 -22.96 -22.59
CA ARG A 185 80.41 -21.89 -23.04
C ARG A 185 80.43 -20.67 -22.12
N MET A 186 80.48 -20.86 -20.81
CA MET A 186 80.62 -19.74 -19.85
C MET A 186 81.96 -19.03 -19.98
N MET A 187 83.05 -19.76 -20.15
CA MET A 187 84.39 -19.16 -20.31
C MET A 187 84.49 -18.39 -21.63
N HIS A 188 83.98 -18.95 -22.73
CA HIS A 188 83.86 -18.25 -24.00
C HIS A 188 82.97 -17.01 -23.93
N ALA A 189 81.85 -17.06 -23.20
CA ALA A 189 80.94 -15.93 -23.05
C ALA A 189 81.52 -14.84 -22.12
N GLY A 190 82.36 -15.22 -21.17
CA GLY A 190 82.99 -14.30 -20.20
C GLY A 190 84.19 -13.55 -20.77
N ASP A 191 85.08 -14.24 -21.49
CA ASP A 191 86.24 -13.65 -22.17
C ASP A 191 86.76 -14.61 -23.24
N ALA A 192 86.43 -14.31 -24.50
CA ALA A 192 86.82 -15.15 -25.64
C ALA A 192 88.33 -15.13 -25.91
N ASP A 193 89.00 -14.00 -25.68
CA ASP A 193 90.42 -13.82 -25.94
C ASP A 193 91.25 -14.59 -24.91
N ALA A 194 90.83 -14.59 -23.64
CA ALA A 194 91.46 -15.37 -22.59
C ALA A 194 91.32 -16.89 -22.82
N TRP A 195 90.19 -17.34 -23.37
CA TRP A 195 89.99 -18.75 -23.71
C TRP A 195 90.87 -19.19 -24.89
N GLU A 196 90.98 -18.38 -25.94
CA GLU A 196 91.93 -18.64 -27.04
C GLU A 196 93.38 -18.72 -26.53
N ALA A 197 93.78 -17.86 -25.60
CA ALA A 197 95.11 -17.92 -25.00
C ALA A 197 95.38 -19.24 -24.24
N ILE A 198 94.39 -19.76 -23.51
CA ILE A 198 94.49 -21.03 -22.76
C ILE A 198 94.54 -22.22 -23.73
N THR A 199 93.74 -22.22 -24.79
CA THR A 199 93.69 -23.31 -25.79
C THR A 199 94.87 -23.29 -26.77
N ALA A 200 95.52 -22.14 -26.99
CA ALA A 200 96.74 -22.01 -27.80
C ALA A 200 98.03 -22.43 -27.07
N ALA A 201 98.02 -22.47 -25.74
CA ALA A 201 99.16 -22.88 -24.91
C ALA A 201 99.76 -24.29 -25.20
N PRO A 202 99.00 -25.32 -25.63
CA PRO A 202 99.57 -26.63 -25.99
C PRO A 202 100.26 -26.62 -27.36
N GLU A 203 99.85 -25.75 -28.29
CA GLU A 203 100.43 -25.71 -29.65
C GLU A 203 101.83 -25.11 -29.65
N THR A 204 102.04 -24.05 -28.84
CA THR A 204 103.37 -23.45 -28.64
C THR A 204 104.37 -24.45 -28.06
N ARG A 205 103.91 -25.40 -27.23
CA ARG A 205 104.74 -26.47 -26.67
C ARG A 205 105.09 -27.57 -27.69
N ARG A 206 104.21 -27.86 -28.65
CA ARG A 206 104.52 -28.81 -29.76
C ARG A 206 105.45 -28.19 -30.80
N ALA A 207 105.27 -26.91 -31.14
CA ALA A 207 106.16 -26.20 -32.05
C ALA A 207 107.58 -26.02 -31.48
N ALA A 208 107.71 -25.81 -30.16
CA ALA A 208 109.00 -25.80 -29.47
C ALA A 208 109.69 -27.18 -29.40
N GLY A 209 108.94 -28.27 -29.51
CA GLY A 209 109.47 -29.64 -29.50
C GLY A 209 109.98 -30.15 -30.85
N SER A 210 109.55 -29.55 -31.97
CA SER A 210 109.96 -29.98 -33.32
C SER A 210 111.14 -29.21 -33.91
N CYS A 211 111.61 -28.14 -33.26
CA CYS A 211 112.90 -27.48 -33.55
C CYS A 211 113.94 -27.88 -32.52
N ARG A 212 114.45 -29.11 -32.63
CA ARG A 212 115.66 -29.54 -31.93
C ARG A 212 116.60 -30.15 -32.98
N PRO A 213 117.84 -29.63 -33.14
CA PRO A 213 118.78 -30.06 -34.19
C PRO A 213 119.28 -31.49 -34.00
#